data_AF-A0A226M9W1-F1
#
_entry.id   AF-A0A226M9W1-F1
#
_cell.length_a   1.000
_cell.length_b   1.000
_cell.length_c   1.000
_cell.angle_alpha   90.00
_cell.angle_beta   90.00
_cell.angle_gamma   90.00
#
_symmetry.space_group_name_H-M   'P 1'
#
loop_
_entity.id
_entity.type
_entity.pdbx_description
1 polymer ?
#
loop_
_entity_poly.entity_id
_entity_poly.type
_entity_poly.pdbx_seq_one_letter_code
_entity_poly.pdbx_strand_id
1 'polypeptide(L)'
;YITQEGTKLETGRGRVPPTVTNAVSWRSEGIKYKKNEVFIDVVEAVNLLVSASGSVVRSEVVGSIRLKVFLSGMPELRLGLNDRVLFELTGRGTNKSVELEDVKFHQCVRLSRFDNDRTISFIPPDGDFELMSYRLSTATKPLIWIESVIERFSHSRLEILVKAKGQFKKQSVATGVEIAVPVPSDADSPRFKTSAGTARYVPERNVVIWTIKSFPGGKEHMLRAHLGLPSVEKEEDEGRPPIAVRFEIPYFTVSGIQ
;
A
#
# COMPACT_ATOMS: atom_id res chain seq x y z
N TYR A 1 -53.82 51.56 -1.50
CA TYR A 1 -52.55 51.34 -2.22
C TYR A 1 -51.94 50.04 -1.79
N ILE A 2 -51.88 49.03 -2.65
CA ILE A 2 -50.82 48.01 -2.64
C ILE A 2 -50.62 47.54 -4.09
N THR A 3 -49.63 48.13 -4.77
CA THR A 3 -49.09 47.65 -6.05
C THR A 3 -47.92 46.71 -5.73
N GLN A 4 -48.02 45.44 -6.11
CA GLN A 4 -46.89 44.52 -6.03
C GLN A 4 -46.05 44.66 -7.30
N GLU A 5 -44.85 45.22 -7.15
CA GLU A 5 -43.83 45.22 -8.19
C GLU A 5 -43.22 43.81 -8.28
N GLY A 6 -43.47 43.13 -9.39
CA GLY A 6 -42.85 41.85 -9.69
C GLY A 6 -41.36 42.03 -10.01
N THR A 7 -40.49 41.60 -9.12
CA THR A 7 -39.05 41.54 -9.39
C THR A 7 -38.77 40.39 -10.36
N LYS A 8 -38.52 40.71 -11.62
CA LYS A 8 -37.97 39.75 -12.59
C LYS A 8 -36.52 39.51 -12.21
N LEU A 9 -36.22 38.35 -11.61
CA LEU A 9 -34.86 37.85 -11.46
C LEU A 9 -34.25 37.81 -12.86
N GLU A 10 -33.28 38.68 -13.12
CA GLU A 10 -32.33 38.45 -14.19
C GLU A 10 -31.59 37.15 -13.83
N THR A 11 -32.06 36.05 -14.40
CA THR A 11 -31.22 34.88 -14.61
C THR A 11 -30.13 35.34 -15.55
N GLY A 12 -29.10 35.98 -15.00
CA GLY A 12 -27.81 36.08 -15.65
C GLY A 12 -27.53 34.67 -16.12
N ARG A 13 -27.42 34.50 -17.44
CA ARG A 13 -26.90 33.27 -18.03
C ARG A 13 -25.48 33.14 -17.48
N GLY A 14 -25.35 32.61 -16.27
CA GLY A 14 -24.11 32.15 -15.69
C GLY A 14 -23.66 31.11 -16.67
N ARG A 15 -22.79 31.54 -17.58
CA ARG A 15 -22.27 30.71 -18.66
C ARG A 15 -21.58 29.57 -17.93
N VAL A 16 -22.25 28.43 -17.85
CA VAL A 16 -21.71 27.23 -17.19
C VAL A 16 -20.30 27.08 -17.73
N PRO A 17 -19.27 26.95 -16.87
CA PRO A 17 -17.90 26.85 -17.33
C PRO A 17 -17.85 25.80 -18.45
N PRO A 18 -17.20 26.06 -19.59
CA PRO A 18 -17.22 25.14 -20.73
C PRO A 18 -16.77 23.73 -20.34
N THR A 19 -15.95 23.60 -19.30
CA THR A 19 -15.57 22.34 -18.65
C THR A 19 -16.76 21.48 -18.19
N VAL A 20 -17.91 22.05 -17.86
CA VAL A 20 -19.13 21.31 -17.45
C VAL A 20 -19.89 20.74 -18.66
N THR A 21 -19.68 21.31 -19.85
CA THR A 21 -20.40 20.92 -21.09
C THR A 21 -19.49 20.25 -22.13
N ASN A 22 -18.18 20.20 -21.90
CA ASN A 22 -17.22 19.65 -22.85
C ASN A 22 -17.00 18.14 -22.62
N ALA A 23 -16.56 17.42 -23.65
CA ALA A 23 -16.28 15.97 -23.56
C ALA A 23 -15.16 15.64 -22.55
N VAL A 24 -14.37 16.64 -22.16
CA VAL A 24 -13.34 16.57 -21.12
C VAL A 24 -13.77 17.46 -19.95
N SER A 25 -14.28 16.85 -18.88
CA SER A 25 -14.81 17.57 -17.71
C SER A 25 -13.80 17.80 -16.59
N TRP A 26 -12.65 17.10 -16.66
CA TRP A 26 -11.65 17.05 -15.59
C TRP A 26 -10.41 17.93 -15.83
N ARG A 27 -10.33 18.65 -16.96
CA ARG A 27 -9.20 19.53 -17.27
C ARG A 27 -9.69 20.83 -17.93
N SER A 28 -9.30 21.97 -17.38
CA SER A 28 -9.63 23.28 -17.94
C SER A 28 -8.64 23.69 -19.04
N GLU A 29 -9.14 24.42 -20.04
CA GLU A 29 -8.29 25.00 -21.08
C GLU A 29 -7.47 26.18 -20.53
N GLY A 30 -6.35 26.50 -21.19
CA GLY A 30 -5.54 27.70 -20.87
C GLY A 30 -4.56 27.54 -19.70
N ILE A 31 -4.43 26.36 -19.10
CA ILE A 31 -3.41 26.05 -18.08
C ILE A 31 -2.01 26.31 -18.66
N LYS A 32 -1.17 27.05 -17.92
CA LYS A 32 0.22 27.33 -18.31
C LYS A 32 1.15 27.16 -17.14
N TYR A 33 2.22 26.40 -17.35
CA TYR A 33 3.33 26.24 -16.41
C TYR A 33 4.62 26.79 -17.03
N LYS A 34 5.48 27.37 -16.19
CA LYS A 34 6.82 27.81 -16.61
C LYS A 34 7.69 26.62 -17.03
N LYS A 35 7.51 25.48 -16.38
CA LYS A 35 8.20 24.22 -16.64
C LYS A 35 7.16 23.11 -16.70
N ASN A 36 7.19 22.33 -17.77
CA ASN A 36 6.27 21.21 -17.95
C ASN A 36 6.90 19.96 -17.30
N GLU A 37 6.28 19.43 -16.25
CA GLU A 37 6.78 18.28 -15.50
C GLU A 37 5.63 17.33 -15.13
N VAL A 38 5.95 16.05 -15.03
CA VAL A 38 5.05 15.01 -14.55
C VAL A 38 5.83 14.14 -13.57
N PHE A 39 5.28 13.98 -12.37
CA PHE A 39 5.79 13.03 -11.38
C PHE A 39 4.88 11.82 -11.35
N ILE A 40 5.47 10.63 -11.27
CA ILE A 40 4.78 9.35 -11.27
C ILE A 40 5.20 8.60 -10.02
N ASP A 41 4.24 8.33 -9.14
CA ASP A 41 4.45 7.54 -7.94
C ASP A 41 3.73 6.20 -8.11
N VAL A 42 4.50 5.11 -8.06
CA VAL A 42 3.97 3.74 -8.06
C VAL A 42 4.04 3.22 -6.64
N VAL A 43 2.86 3.02 -6.03
CA VAL A 43 2.72 2.60 -4.64
C VAL A 43 2.08 1.23 -4.59
N GLU A 44 2.74 0.26 -3.95
CA GLU A 44 2.24 -1.10 -3.82
C GLU A 44 2.05 -1.49 -2.36
N ALA A 45 0.83 -1.93 -2.03
CA ALA A 45 0.50 -2.56 -0.76
C ALA A 45 0.52 -4.08 -0.93
N VAL A 46 1.35 -4.75 -0.12
CA VAL A 46 1.44 -6.21 -0.09
C VAL A 46 0.58 -6.73 1.05
N ASN A 47 -0.48 -7.46 0.73
CA ASN A 47 -1.28 -8.15 1.73
C ASN A 47 -0.89 -9.63 1.72
N LEU A 48 -0.35 -10.08 2.85
CA LEU A 48 0.12 -11.45 3.03
C LEU A 48 -0.48 -12.06 4.29
N LEU A 49 -1.01 -13.27 4.17
CA LEU A 49 -1.45 -14.09 5.29
C LEU A 49 -0.64 -15.38 5.30
N VAL A 50 0.04 -15.64 6.41
CA VAL A 50 0.86 -16.83 6.62
C VAL A 50 0.23 -17.66 7.73
N SER A 51 0.04 -18.95 7.46
CA SER A 51 -0.45 -19.92 8.45
C SER A 51 0.62 -20.25 9.50
N ALA A 52 0.21 -20.84 10.63
CA ALA A 52 1.13 -21.27 11.68
C ALA A 52 2.16 -22.32 11.21
N SER A 53 1.88 -23.08 10.14
CA SER A 53 2.82 -24.02 9.51
C SER A 53 3.86 -23.33 8.62
N GLY A 54 3.77 -22.02 8.43
CA GLY A 54 4.63 -21.24 7.55
C GLY A 54 4.20 -21.22 6.08
N SER A 55 3.05 -21.84 5.74
CA SER A 55 2.51 -21.79 4.38
C SER A 55 1.79 -20.46 4.13
N VAL A 56 2.06 -19.82 2.99
CA VAL A 56 1.37 -18.61 2.55
C VAL A 56 -0.06 -18.98 2.12
N VAL A 57 -1.06 -18.44 2.82
CA VAL A 57 -2.50 -18.69 2.58
C VAL A 57 -3.07 -17.69 1.58
N ARG A 58 -2.68 -16.42 1.72
CA ARG A 58 -3.09 -15.33 0.82
C ARG A 58 -1.89 -14.45 0.51
N SER A 59 -1.72 -14.11 -0.76
CA SER A 59 -0.69 -13.20 -1.23
C SER A 59 -1.28 -12.38 -2.38
N GLU A 60 -1.53 -11.11 -2.11
CA GLU A 60 -2.03 -10.18 -3.11
C GLU A 60 -1.23 -8.88 -3.04
N VAL A 61 -1.03 -8.27 -4.20
CA VAL A 61 -0.45 -6.95 -4.32
C VAL A 61 -1.52 -6.04 -4.89
N VAL A 62 -1.82 -4.97 -4.16
CA VAL A 62 -2.70 -3.89 -4.60
C VAL A 62 -1.81 -2.69 -4.87
N GLY A 63 -1.70 -2.30 -6.13
CA GLY A 63 -0.91 -1.17 -6.55
C GLY A 63 -1.75 0.00 -7.00
N SER A 64 -1.19 1.20 -6.90
CA SER A 64 -1.78 2.44 -7.37
C SER A 64 -0.70 3.27 -8.07
N ILE A 65 -1.04 3.82 -9.23
CA ILE A 65 -0.22 4.78 -9.96
C ILE A 65 -0.81 6.15 -9.77
N ARG A 66 -0.11 7.00 -9.02
CA ARG A 66 -0.47 8.39 -8.77
C ARG A 66 0.36 9.31 -9.63
N LEU A 67 -0.28 10.30 -10.21
CA LEU A 67 0.35 11.28 -11.06
C LEU A 67 0.24 12.66 -10.44
N LYS A 68 1.32 13.41 -10.50
CA LYS A 68 1.33 14.85 -10.21
C LYS A 68 1.74 15.60 -11.48
N VAL A 69 0.77 16.21 -12.14
CA VAL A 69 0.89 16.73 -13.50
C VAL A 69 0.93 18.26 -13.48
N PHE A 70 2.01 18.80 -14.03
CA PHE A 70 2.22 20.22 -14.25
C PHE A 70 2.49 20.47 -15.74
N LEU A 71 1.44 20.36 -16.55
CA LEU A 71 1.55 20.50 -18.01
C LEU A 71 0.71 21.67 -18.52
N SER A 72 1.23 22.36 -19.52
CA SER A 72 0.51 23.46 -20.18
C SER A 72 -0.46 22.93 -21.24
N GLY A 73 -1.62 23.58 -21.40
CA GLY A 73 -2.62 23.27 -22.41
C GLY A 73 -3.40 21.97 -22.13
N MET A 74 -3.78 21.27 -23.20
CA MET A 74 -4.56 20.03 -23.19
C MET A 74 -3.73 18.87 -23.78
N PRO A 75 -2.71 18.37 -23.06
CA PRO A 75 -1.85 17.30 -23.56
C PRO A 75 -2.58 15.95 -23.54
N GLU A 76 -2.40 15.14 -24.59
CA GLU A 76 -2.75 13.71 -24.57
C GLU A 76 -1.50 12.92 -24.18
N LEU A 77 -1.58 12.21 -23.05
CA LEU A 77 -0.52 11.35 -22.53
C LEU A 77 -0.82 9.89 -22.87
N ARG A 78 0.25 9.12 -23.07
CA ARG A 78 0.21 7.66 -23.22
C ARG A 78 1.17 7.03 -22.23
N LEU A 79 0.66 6.13 -21.40
CA LEU A 79 1.45 5.35 -20.46
C LEU A 79 1.63 3.93 -21.02
N GLY A 80 2.87 3.49 -21.13
CA GLY A 80 3.22 2.11 -21.44
C GLY A 80 3.69 1.42 -20.17
N LEU A 81 3.17 0.23 -19.91
CA LEU A 81 3.58 -0.65 -18.81
C LEU A 81 4.08 -1.96 -19.38
N ASN A 82 4.88 -2.70 -18.61
CA ASN A 82 5.28 -4.07 -18.94
C ASN A 82 4.14 -5.11 -18.77
N ASP A 83 2.93 -4.80 -19.26
CA ASP A 83 1.76 -5.70 -19.22
C ASP A 83 2.01 -6.96 -20.06
N ARG A 84 1.81 -8.12 -19.43
CA ARG A 84 1.93 -9.43 -20.07
C ARG A 84 1.04 -9.56 -21.30
N VAL A 85 -0.21 -9.09 -21.22
CA VAL A 85 -1.17 -9.21 -22.32
C VAL A 85 -0.70 -8.39 -23.53
N LEU A 86 -0.18 -7.18 -23.29
CA LEU A 86 0.41 -6.35 -24.33
C LEU A 86 1.63 -7.03 -24.97
N PHE A 87 2.48 -7.67 -24.18
CA PHE A 87 3.66 -8.38 -24.69
C PHE A 87 3.31 -9.64 -25.50
N GLU A 88 2.29 -10.38 -25.09
CA GLU A 88 1.76 -11.52 -25.83
C GLU A 88 1.19 -11.07 -27.19
N LEU A 89 0.42 -9.98 -27.23
CA LEU A 89 -0.13 -9.41 -28.46
C LEU A 89 0.95 -8.90 -29.43
N THR A 90 2.08 -8.42 -28.90
CA THR A 90 3.18 -7.84 -29.70
C THR A 90 4.30 -8.83 -30.04
N GLY A 91 4.17 -10.11 -29.63
CA GLY A 91 5.16 -11.15 -29.88
C GLY A 91 6.49 -10.97 -29.14
N ARG A 92 6.52 -10.11 -28.13
CA ARG A 92 7.71 -9.78 -27.34
C ARG A 92 7.65 -10.49 -26.00
N GLY A 93 7.87 -11.80 -26.00
CA GLY A 93 7.98 -12.60 -24.78
C GLY A 93 9.23 -12.22 -23.98
N THR A 94 9.09 -11.28 -23.04
CA THR A 94 10.16 -10.98 -22.07
C THR A 94 9.88 -11.74 -20.77
N ASN A 95 10.93 -12.21 -20.09
CA ASN A 95 10.82 -12.90 -18.79
C ASN A 95 10.39 -11.97 -17.62
N LYS A 96 9.94 -10.73 -17.89
CA LYS A 96 9.62 -9.70 -16.88
C LYS A 96 8.33 -8.95 -17.23
N SER A 97 7.29 -9.68 -17.62
CA SER A 97 5.95 -9.11 -17.75
C SER A 97 5.15 -9.26 -16.46
N VAL A 98 4.24 -8.30 -16.23
CA VAL A 98 3.32 -8.32 -15.08
C VAL A 98 1.93 -8.69 -15.57
N GLU A 99 1.32 -9.66 -14.89
CA GLU A 99 -0.07 -10.05 -15.14
C GLU A 99 -0.98 -9.29 -14.19
N LEU A 100 -1.75 -8.35 -14.73
CA LEU A 100 -2.70 -7.54 -13.98
C LEU A 100 -4.06 -8.23 -14.00
N GLU A 101 -4.55 -8.67 -12.84
CA GLU A 101 -5.85 -9.37 -12.73
C GLU A 101 -7.03 -8.41 -12.86
N ASP A 102 -6.97 -7.30 -12.14
CA ASP A 102 -7.99 -6.27 -12.15
C ASP A 102 -7.30 -4.91 -12.23
N VAL A 103 -7.86 -4.03 -13.06
CA VAL A 103 -7.37 -2.67 -13.25
C VAL A 103 -8.56 -1.74 -13.27
N LYS A 104 -8.49 -0.70 -12.43
CA LYS A 104 -9.44 0.40 -12.43
C LYS A 104 -8.72 1.66 -12.86
N PHE A 105 -9.34 2.38 -13.77
CA PHE A 105 -8.79 3.62 -14.31
C PHE A 105 -9.59 4.83 -13.84
N HIS A 106 -8.92 5.96 -13.79
CA HIS A 106 -9.59 7.25 -13.72
C HIS A 106 -10.40 7.51 -14.99
N GLN A 107 -11.49 8.29 -14.88
CA GLN A 107 -12.37 8.66 -15.99
C GLN A 107 -11.67 9.32 -17.19
N CYS A 108 -10.43 9.81 -16.98
CA CYS A 108 -9.66 10.44 -18.04
C CYS A 108 -9.07 9.45 -19.06
N VAL A 109 -9.06 8.16 -18.73
CA VAL A 109 -8.51 7.10 -19.58
C VAL A 109 -9.53 6.65 -20.61
N ARG A 110 -9.09 6.54 -21.86
CA ARG A 110 -9.90 6.03 -22.96
C ARG A 110 -9.94 4.50 -22.93
N LEU A 111 -10.93 3.94 -22.23
CA LEU A 111 -11.12 2.49 -22.08
C LEU A 111 -11.15 1.75 -23.42
N SER A 112 -11.79 2.33 -24.45
CA SER A 112 -11.85 1.75 -25.79
C SER A 112 -10.48 1.54 -26.44
N ARG A 113 -9.46 2.34 -26.11
CA ARG A 113 -8.09 2.14 -26.60
C ARG A 113 -7.42 1.01 -25.83
N PHE A 114 -7.56 1.02 -24.51
CA PHE A 114 -7.03 -0.03 -23.65
C PHE A 114 -7.58 -1.43 -24.00
N ASP A 115 -8.88 -1.54 -24.29
CA ASP A 115 -9.48 -2.84 -24.66
C ASP A 115 -8.96 -3.37 -26.01
N ASN A 116 -8.58 -2.49 -26.94
CA ASN A 116 -8.13 -2.87 -28.28
C ASN A 116 -6.65 -3.24 -28.34
N ASP A 117 -5.78 -2.37 -27.80
CA ASP A 117 -4.33 -2.49 -27.95
C ASP A 117 -3.56 -2.37 -26.63
N ARG A 118 -4.27 -2.40 -25.48
CA ARG A 118 -3.71 -2.23 -24.12
C ARG A 118 -2.98 -0.91 -23.92
N THR A 119 -3.23 0.10 -24.76
CA THR A 119 -2.65 1.45 -24.61
C THR A 119 -3.45 2.29 -23.63
N ILE A 120 -2.79 2.76 -22.57
CA ILE A 120 -3.37 3.70 -21.61
C ILE A 120 -3.21 5.13 -22.18
N SER A 121 -4.23 5.63 -22.88
CA SER A 121 -4.26 7.01 -23.42
C SER A 121 -5.23 7.88 -22.62
N PHE A 122 -4.79 9.08 -22.21
CA PHE A 122 -5.60 9.98 -21.38
C PHE A 122 -5.19 11.44 -21.50
N ILE A 123 -6.11 12.35 -21.20
CA ILE A 123 -5.82 13.77 -20.95
C ILE A 123 -5.81 13.94 -19.42
N PRO A 124 -4.67 14.19 -18.76
CA PRO A 124 -4.60 14.20 -17.30
C PRO A 124 -5.35 15.40 -16.68
N PRO A 125 -6.06 15.21 -15.56
CA PRO A 125 -6.35 16.30 -14.63
C PRO A 125 -5.09 17.08 -14.25
N ASP A 126 -5.27 18.33 -13.85
CA ASP A 126 -4.15 19.15 -13.37
C ASP A 126 -3.88 18.90 -11.89
N GLY A 127 -2.61 18.82 -11.49
CA GLY A 127 -2.23 18.53 -10.10
C GLY A 127 -2.11 17.03 -9.79
N ASP A 128 -2.42 16.66 -8.53
CA ASP A 128 -2.32 15.29 -8.00
C ASP A 128 -3.63 14.52 -8.22
N PHE A 129 -3.55 13.37 -8.87
CA PHE A 129 -4.66 12.43 -9.00
C PHE A 129 -4.16 10.99 -9.11
N GLU A 130 -5.02 10.03 -8.78
CA GLU A 130 -4.78 8.62 -9.04
C GLU A 130 -5.18 8.27 -10.47
N LEU A 131 -4.23 7.80 -11.28
CA LEU A 131 -4.49 7.42 -12.67
C LEU A 131 -5.14 6.04 -12.75
N MET A 132 -4.58 5.08 -12.01
CA MET A 132 -5.07 3.71 -12.01
C MET A 132 -4.72 2.99 -10.71
N SER A 133 -5.59 2.05 -10.33
CA SER A 133 -5.32 1.05 -9.31
C SER A 133 -5.32 -0.33 -9.96
N TYR A 134 -4.41 -1.20 -9.56
CA TYR A 134 -4.32 -2.55 -10.07
C TYR A 134 -4.21 -3.57 -8.95
N ARG A 135 -4.64 -4.80 -9.23
CA ARG A 135 -4.51 -5.94 -8.33
C ARG A 135 -3.89 -7.11 -9.07
N LEU A 136 -3.01 -7.84 -8.40
CA LEU A 136 -2.45 -9.09 -8.89
C LEU A 136 -2.19 -10.06 -7.73
N SER A 137 -2.49 -11.34 -7.94
CA SER A 137 -2.12 -12.40 -7.01
C SER A 137 -0.79 -12.98 -7.47
N THR A 138 0.30 -12.57 -6.82
CA THR A 138 1.60 -13.21 -7.02
C THR A 138 1.96 -14.01 -5.79
N ALA A 139 2.43 -15.23 -5.99
CA ALA A 139 3.06 -16.03 -4.96
C ALA A 139 4.45 -15.45 -4.60
N THR A 140 4.47 -14.29 -3.97
CA THR A 140 5.70 -13.67 -3.48
C THR A 140 6.08 -14.23 -2.13
N LYS A 141 7.38 -14.44 -1.93
CA LYS A 141 7.90 -14.69 -0.59
C LYS A 141 7.72 -13.42 0.26
N PRO A 142 7.29 -13.53 1.52
CA PRO A 142 7.22 -12.40 2.45
C PRO A 142 8.51 -11.58 2.47
N LEU A 143 8.41 -10.27 2.20
CA LEU A 143 9.56 -9.36 2.21
C LEU A 143 10.22 -9.30 3.58
N ILE A 144 9.44 -9.30 4.65
CA ILE A 144 9.94 -9.46 6.02
C ILE A 144 9.32 -10.74 6.57
N TRP A 145 10.15 -11.78 6.69
CA TRP A 145 9.75 -13.06 7.26
C TRP A 145 9.90 -13.02 8.78
N ILE A 146 8.84 -13.37 9.49
CA ILE A 146 8.83 -13.42 10.95
C ILE A 146 8.72 -14.87 11.40
N GLU A 147 9.67 -15.29 12.23
CA GLU A 147 9.60 -16.54 12.97
C GLU A 147 9.42 -16.21 14.45
N SER A 148 8.32 -16.65 15.04
CA SER A 148 8.07 -16.47 16.46
C SER A 148 7.96 -17.81 17.16
N VAL A 149 8.71 -17.97 18.24
CA VAL A 149 8.56 -19.07 19.19
C VAL A 149 8.04 -18.47 20.49
N ILE A 150 6.87 -18.94 20.94
CA ILE A 150 6.21 -18.49 22.16
C ILE A 150 6.20 -19.67 23.13
N GLU A 151 6.98 -19.57 24.19
CA GLU A 151 7.07 -20.56 25.26
C GLU A 151 6.32 -20.03 26.48
N ARG A 152 5.22 -20.69 26.83
CA ARG A 152 4.42 -20.37 28.02
C ARG A 152 4.80 -21.33 29.14
N PHE A 153 5.30 -20.78 30.24
CA PHE A 153 5.49 -21.50 31.49
C PHE A 153 4.31 -21.16 32.39
N SER A 154 3.37 -22.10 32.54
CA SER A 154 2.15 -21.91 33.33
C SER A 154 2.46 -21.35 34.70
N HIS A 155 1.66 -20.36 35.13
CA HIS A 155 1.75 -19.70 36.44
C HIS A 155 3.07 -18.98 36.74
N SER A 156 3.92 -18.74 35.74
CA SER A 156 5.25 -18.15 35.95
C SER A 156 5.58 -17.06 34.95
N ARG A 157 5.74 -17.41 33.67
CA ARG A 157 6.30 -16.48 32.69
C ARG A 157 5.98 -16.88 31.26
N LEU A 158 6.06 -15.89 30.40
CA LEU A 158 5.97 -16.01 28.96
C LEU A 158 7.32 -15.59 28.35
N GLU A 159 7.94 -16.49 27.61
CA GLU A 159 9.16 -16.20 26.84
C GLU A 159 8.82 -16.18 25.35
N ILE A 160 9.13 -15.06 24.70
CA ILE A 160 8.85 -14.87 23.27
C ILE A 160 10.15 -14.57 22.56
N LEU A 161 10.51 -15.44 21.63
CA LEU A 161 11.64 -15.23 20.73
C LEU A 161 11.10 -14.93 19.34
N VAL A 162 11.43 -13.76 18.82
CA VAL A 162 10.99 -13.30 17.49
C VAL A 162 12.23 -13.05 16.66
N LYS A 163 12.33 -13.71 15.51
CA LYS A 163 13.34 -13.45 14.49
C LYS A 163 12.68 -12.80 13.29
N ALA A 164 13.22 -11.68 12.85
CA ALA A 164 12.78 -11.00 11.64
C ALA A 164 13.89 -11.07 10.60
N LYS A 165 13.56 -11.53 9.39
CA LYS A 165 14.50 -11.70 8.27
C LYS A 165 14.00 -10.96 7.04
N GLY A 166 14.82 -10.04 6.53
CA GLY A 166 14.52 -9.30 5.30
C GLY A 166 14.82 -10.16 4.06
N GLN A 167 13.80 -10.65 3.37
CA GLN A 167 13.89 -11.45 2.16
C GLN A 167 13.78 -10.61 0.86
N PHE A 168 14.35 -9.41 0.86
CA PHE A 168 14.44 -8.54 -0.31
C PHE A 168 15.89 -8.22 -0.66
N LYS A 169 16.10 -7.49 -1.77
CA LYS A 169 17.41 -7.15 -2.31
C LYS A 169 18.27 -6.46 -1.26
N LYS A 170 19.55 -6.85 -1.15
CA LYS A 170 20.49 -6.30 -0.16
C LYS A 170 20.73 -4.80 -0.31
N GLN A 171 20.59 -4.25 -1.52
CA GLN A 171 20.69 -2.81 -1.77
C GLN A 171 19.46 -2.00 -1.32
N SER A 172 18.33 -2.67 -1.08
CA SER A 172 17.10 -2.03 -0.61
C SER A 172 17.09 -2.06 0.92
N VAL A 173 16.43 -1.07 1.52
CA VAL A 173 16.33 -0.92 2.97
C VAL A 173 14.87 -0.64 3.29
N ALA A 174 14.28 -1.44 4.18
CA ALA A 174 12.96 -1.15 4.69
C ALA A 174 13.04 -0.13 5.83
N THR A 175 12.17 0.86 5.80
CA THR A 175 12.07 1.94 6.77
C THR A 175 10.81 1.80 7.62
N GLY A 176 10.88 2.28 8.86
CA GLY A 176 9.71 2.29 9.75
C GLY A 176 9.13 0.91 10.01
N VAL A 177 9.98 -0.12 10.14
CA VAL A 177 9.52 -1.48 10.38
C VAL A 177 8.95 -1.57 11.79
N GLU A 178 7.68 -1.96 11.90
CA GLU A 178 7.00 -2.21 13.16
C GLU A 178 6.43 -3.64 13.15
N ILE A 179 6.87 -4.45 14.10
CA ILE A 179 6.39 -5.82 14.29
C ILE A 179 5.56 -5.85 15.57
N ALA A 180 4.27 -6.10 15.41
CA ALA A 180 3.29 -6.18 16.49
C ALA A 180 3.05 -7.65 16.85
N VAL A 181 3.55 -8.06 18.00
CA VAL A 181 3.43 -9.42 18.53
C VAL A 181 2.39 -9.43 19.64
N PRO A 182 1.24 -10.09 19.44
CA PRO A 182 0.23 -10.21 20.49
C PRO A 182 0.75 -10.98 21.69
N VAL A 183 0.35 -10.54 22.87
CA VAL A 183 0.66 -11.18 24.15
C VAL A 183 -0.63 -11.32 24.97
N PRO A 184 -0.68 -12.24 25.93
CA PRO A 184 -1.80 -12.35 26.85
C PRO A 184 -2.09 -11.04 27.58
N SER A 185 -3.36 -10.76 27.87
CA SER A 185 -3.74 -9.50 28.53
C SER A 185 -3.39 -9.44 30.03
N ASP A 186 -3.08 -10.59 30.62
CA ASP A 186 -2.62 -10.72 32.00
C ASP A 186 -1.09 -10.67 32.14
N ALA A 187 -0.38 -10.47 31.03
CA ALA A 187 1.07 -10.40 31.03
C ALA A 187 1.58 -9.14 31.74
N ASP A 188 2.56 -9.30 32.63
CA ASP A 188 3.16 -8.22 33.39
C ASP A 188 4.69 -8.16 33.23
N SER A 189 5.33 -7.23 33.96
CA SER A 189 6.78 -7.19 34.14
C SER A 189 7.62 -7.35 32.85
N PRO A 190 7.34 -6.60 31.77
CA PRO A 190 7.96 -6.84 30.48
C PRO A 190 9.45 -6.52 30.49
N ARG A 191 10.27 -7.45 30.00
CA ARG A 191 11.71 -7.29 29.80
C ARG A 191 12.08 -7.64 28.37
N PHE A 192 12.75 -6.73 27.69
CA PHE A 192 13.10 -6.90 26.28
C PHE A 192 14.61 -6.89 26.07
N LYS A 193 15.09 -7.76 25.19
CA LYS A 193 16.44 -7.74 24.63
C LYS A 193 16.34 -7.81 23.12
N THR A 194 16.81 -6.77 22.43
CA THR A 194 16.76 -6.64 20.97
C THR A 194 18.16 -6.59 20.39
N SER A 195 18.38 -7.23 19.24
CA SER A 195 19.63 -7.06 18.48
C SER A 195 19.66 -5.75 17.69
N ALA A 196 18.49 -5.21 17.36
CA ALA A 196 18.31 -3.96 16.62
C ALA A 196 16.95 -3.33 16.97
N GLY A 197 16.87 -2.01 16.88
CA GLY A 197 15.65 -1.28 17.20
C GLY A 197 15.30 -1.32 18.70
N THR A 198 14.06 -0.95 18.99
CA THR A 198 13.53 -0.84 20.36
C THR A 198 12.20 -1.58 20.45
N ALA A 199 11.95 -2.24 21.58
CA ALA A 199 10.68 -2.90 21.85
C ALA A 199 9.96 -2.24 23.03
N ARG A 200 8.63 -2.18 22.95
CA ARG A 200 7.76 -1.65 24.01
C ARG A 200 6.51 -2.51 24.15
N TYR A 201 6.01 -2.64 25.37
CA TYR A 201 4.71 -3.25 25.64
C TYR A 201 3.62 -2.19 25.55
N VAL A 202 2.49 -2.53 24.93
CA VAL A 202 1.28 -1.69 24.84
C VAL A 202 0.11 -2.47 25.48
N PRO A 203 -0.15 -2.26 26.79
CA PRO A 203 -1.18 -2.99 27.53
C PRO A 203 -2.58 -2.80 26.95
N GLU A 204 -2.93 -1.59 26.52
CA GLU A 204 -4.26 -1.26 25.95
C GLU A 204 -4.65 -2.13 24.74
N ARG A 205 -3.65 -2.69 24.05
CA ARG A 205 -3.83 -3.52 22.86
C ARG A 205 -3.36 -4.96 23.09
N ASN A 206 -2.82 -5.29 24.26
CA ASN A 206 -2.18 -6.57 24.57
C ASN A 206 -1.11 -6.97 23.53
N VAL A 207 -0.24 -6.03 23.16
CA VAL A 207 0.75 -6.22 22.08
C VAL A 207 2.12 -5.70 22.50
N VAL A 208 3.16 -6.47 22.16
CA VAL A 208 4.55 -6.00 22.14
C VAL A 208 4.85 -5.45 20.75
N ILE A 209 5.25 -4.18 20.69
CA ILE A 209 5.63 -3.51 19.44
C ILE A 209 7.16 -3.44 19.38
N TRP A 210 7.74 -4.05 18.36
CA TRP A 210 9.15 -3.98 18.04
C TRP A 210 9.37 -3.08 16.83
N THR A 211 10.05 -1.95 17.05
CA THR A 211 10.29 -0.93 16.02
C THR A 211 11.75 -0.93 15.61
N ILE A 212 12.00 -1.05 14.29
CA ILE A 212 13.32 -0.98 13.67
C ILE A 212 13.27 0.14 12.62
N LYS A 213 14.03 1.22 12.85
CA LYS A 213 14.02 2.40 11.95
C LYS A 213 14.50 2.08 10.54
N SER A 214 15.52 1.24 10.42
CA SER A 214 16.18 0.87 9.17
C SER A 214 16.52 -0.62 9.20
N PHE A 215 15.96 -1.36 8.24
CA PHE A 215 16.11 -2.81 8.11
C PHE A 215 16.68 -3.12 6.72
N PRO A 216 17.98 -3.37 6.59
CA PRO A 216 18.59 -3.72 5.30
C PRO A 216 18.16 -5.10 4.79
N GLY A 217 18.03 -5.24 3.47
CA GLY A 217 17.71 -6.52 2.85
C GLY A 217 18.77 -7.60 3.12
N GLY A 218 18.34 -8.84 3.31
CA GLY A 218 19.21 -9.98 3.62
C GLY A 218 19.77 -10.00 5.04
N LYS A 219 19.40 -9.04 5.91
CA LYS A 219 19.73 -9.07 7.34
C LYS A 219 18.68 -9.81 8.14
N GLU A 220 19.11 -10.27 9.31
CA GLU A 220 18.27 -10.88 10.33
C GLU A 220 18.49 -10.15 11.65
N HIS A 221 17.40 -9.92 12.37
CA HIS A 221 17.38 -9.34 13.69
C HIS A 221 16.53 -10.19 14.62
N MET A 222 16.79 -10.11 15.91
CA MET A 222 16.06 -10.85 16.93
C MET A 222 15.58 -9.97 18.08
N LEU A 223 14.40 -10.28 18.58
CA LEU A 223 13.83 -9.80 19.82
C LEU A 223 13.62 -11.01 20.75
N ARG A 224 14.08 -10.88 22.00
CA ARG A 224 13.68 -11.74 23.11
C ARG A 224 12.87 -10.93 24.10
N ALA A 225 11.63 -11.33 24.35
CA ALA A 225 10.78 -10.75 25.36
C ALA A 225 10.53 -11.77 26.48
N HIS A 226 10.60 -11.30 27.72
CA HIS A 226 10.17 -12.04 28.90
C HIS A 226 9.05 -11.24 29.56
N LEU A 227 7.90 -11.87 29.80
CA LEU A 227 6.80 -11.29 30.55
C LEU A 227 6.45 -12.21 31.72
N GLY A 228 6.04 -11.65 32.84
CA GLY A 228 5.46 -12.42 33.94
C GLY A 228 4.04 -12.83 33.60
N LEU A 229 3.60 -13.98 34.12
CA LEU A 229 2.20 -14.39 34.09
C LEU A 229 1.70 -14.57 35.53
N PRO A 230 0.44 -14.23 35.83
CA PRO A 230 -0.12 -14.44 37.15
C PRO A 230 -0.16 -15.93 37.51
N SER A 231 -0.13 -16.22 38.80
CA SER A 231 -0.27 -17.59 39.31
C SER A 231 -1.71 -18.11 39.23
N VAL A 232 -2.69 -17.27 38.93
CA VAL A 232 -4.11 -17.63 38.79
C VAL A 232 -4.45 -17.72 37.31
N GLU A 233 -5.05 -18.82 36.88
CA GLU A 233 -5.51 -19.00 35.50
C GLU A 233 -6.80 -18.20 35.25
N LYS A 234 -6.93 -17.64 34.05
CA LYS A 234 -8.19 -17.09 33.56
C LYS A 234 -9.10 -18.22 33.08
N GLU A 235 -10.41 -18.06 33.31
CA GLU A 235 -11.45 -19.01 32.89
C GLU A 235 -11.75 -18.94 31.38
N GLU A 236 -11.37 -17.84 30.71
CA GLU A 236 -11.62 -17.65 29.27
C GLU A 236 -10.35 -17.82 28.42
N ASP A 237 -10.47 -18.62 27.36
CA ASP A 237 -9.45 -18.75 26.32
C ASP A 237 -9.38 -17.48 25.48
N GLU A 238 -8.29 -16.72 25.61
CA GLU A 238 -8.01 -15.60 24.72
C GLU A 238 -7.69 -16.10 23.30
N GLY A 239 -8.30 -15.45 22.31
CA GLY A 239 -7.98 -15.68 20.91
C GLY A 239 -6.49 -15.42 20.62
N ARG A 240 -5.97 -16.08 19.58
CA ARG A 240 -4.57 -15.89 19.13
C ARG A 240 -4.54 -15.02 17.86
N PRO A 241 -4.58 -13.68 17.99
CA PRO A 241 -4.46 -12.82 16.83
C PRO A 241 -3.09 -13.02 16.15
N PRO A 242 -3.01 -12.82 14.82
CA PRO A 242 -1.76 -12.99 14.09
C PRO A 242 -0.76 -11.86 14.39
N ILE A 243 0.52 -12.15 14.16
CA ILE A 243 1.58 -11.13 14.18
C ILE A 243 1.39 -10.22 12.97
N ALA A 244 1.36 -8.91 13.20
CA ALA A 244 1.26 -7.92 12.13
C ALA A 244 2.59 -7.21 11.93
N VAL A 245 2.97 -6.98 10.67
CA VAL A 245 4.18 -6.25 10.30
C VAL A 245 3.80 -5.06 9.43
N ARG A 246 4.31 -3.88 9.77
CA ARG A 246 4.24 -2.67 8.95
C ARG A 246 5.64 -2.29 8.55
N PHE A 247 5.83 -1.91 7.30
CA PHE A 247 7.11 -1.48 6.76
C PHE A 247 6.89 -0.69 5.48
N GLU A 248 7.90 0.05 5.07
CA GLU A 248 7.94 0.74 3.79
C GLU A 248 9.29 0.44 3.11
N ILE A 249 9.30 0.14 1.81
CA ILE A 249 10.54 -0.06 1.05
C ILE A 249 10.52 0.91 -0.13
N PRO A 250 11.26 2.03 -0.07
CA PRO A 250 11.30 2.98 -1.16
C PRO A 250 12.04 2.40 -2.37
N TYR A 251 11.69 2.89 -3.57
CA TYR A 251 12.30 2.48 -4.84
C TYR A 251 12.24 0.96 -5.11
N PHE A 252 11.18 0.31 -4.63
CA PHE A 252 10.98 -1.14 -4.75
C PHE A 252 9.55 -1.47 -5.18
N THR A 253 9.43 -2.24 -6.25
CA THR A 253 8.18 -2.82 -6.73
C THR A 253 8.20 -4.34 -6.53
N VAL A 254 7.17 -4.86 -5.89
CA VAL A 254 6.98 -6.29 -5.57
C VAL A 254 6.45 -7.03 -6.79
N SER A 255 5.55 -6.40 -7.54
CA SER A 255 5.02 -6.95 -8.80
C SER A 255 6.04 -7.02 -9.92
N GLY A 256 7.06 -6.14 -9.88
CA GLY A 256 7.99 -5.94 -10.99
C GLY A 256 7.45 -5.04 -12.11
N ILE A 257 6.41 -4.25 -11.84
CA ILE A 257 5.89 -3.26 -12.78
C ILE A 257 6.96 -2.21 -13.16
N GLN A 258 6.98 -1.81 -14.44
CA GLN A 258 7.93 -0.88 -15.04
C GLN A 258 7.26 0.08 -16.01
#